data_AF-A0A072NTZ3-F1
#
_entry.id   AF-A0A072NTZ3-F1
#
_cell.length_a   1.000
_cell.length_b   1.000
_cell.length_c   1.000
_cell.angle_alpha   90.00
_cell.angle_beta   90.00
_cell.angle_gamma   90.00
#
_symmetry.space_group_name_H-M   'P 1'
#
loop_
_entity.id
_entity.type
_entity.pdbx_description
1 polymer ?
#
loop_
_entity_poly.entity_id
_entity_poly.type
_entity_poly.pdbx_seq_one_letter_code
_entity_poly.pdbx_strand_id
1 'polypeptide(L)'
;MEKGKILLTSTVIITLIICIIISLDFQNETDKELEKRIKSAMEMAWENPDIFNQIDDHLKSKGYNIARGSSLEFTRKDGLNMLIEIPKNDEKLIESKEEIKKIVSKIIKLKDFEKFGTSVKVVVIDSNNY
;
A
#
# COMPACT_ATOMS: atom_id res chain seq x y z
N MET A 1 -21.04 -33.95 -35.62
CA MET A 1 -20.96 -32.63 -36.27
C MET A 1 -22.11 -31.82 -35.69
N GLU A 2 -22.01 -30.70 -34.98
CA GLU A 2 -21.01 -29.69 -34.59
C GLU A 2 -21.50 -29.13 -33.24
N LYS A 3 -20.69 -29.09 -32.17
CA LYS A 3 -20.03 -27.88 -31.62
C LYS A 3 -20.89 -26.60 -31.56
N GLY A 4 -21.02 -26.02 -30.35
CA GLY A 4 -21.33 -24.59 -30.20
C GLY A 4 -21.96 -24.21 -28.85
N LYS A 5 -21.33 -24.54 -27.73
CA LYS A 5 -20.72 -23.57 -26.78
C LYS A 5 -21.68 -22.48 -26.27
N ILE A 6 -22.11 -22.70 -25.03
CA ILE A 6 -22.70 -21.74 -24.10
C ILE A 6 -21.79 -20.50 -24.01
N LEU A 7 -22.27 -19.36 -24.52
CA LEU A 7 -21.65 -18.05 -24.26
C LEU A 7 -22.17 -17.54 -22.91
N LEU A 8 -21.55 -18.04 -21.84
CA LEU A 8 -21.60 -17.38 -20.55
C LEU A 8 -20.57 -16.26 -20.54
N THR A 9 -20.87 -15.27 -19.70
CA THR A 9 -20.02 -14.14 -19.26
C THR A 9 -20.24 -12.82 -19.98
N SER A 10 -21.44 -12.28 -19.78
CA SER A 10 -21.57 -10.88 -19.34
C SER A 10 -20.61 -10.62 -18.17
N THR A 11 -20.23 -9.35 -17.95
CA THR A 11 -19.50 -8.84 -16.76
C THR A 11 -17.98 -8.74 -16.86
N VAL A 12 -17.44 -8.16 -17.93
CA VAL A 12 -16.15 -7.48 -17.87
C VAL A 12 -16.30 -6.17 -18.65
N ILE A 13 -15.64 -5.09 -18.23
CA ILE A 13 -15.64 -3.72 -18.81
C ILE A 13 -16.50 -2.70 -18.03
N ILE A 14 -16.51 -2.68 -16.68
CA ILE A 14 -16.73 -1.43 -15.90
C ILE A 14 -15.85 -1.41 -14.63
N THR A 15 -14.57 -1.78 -14.73
CA THR A 15 -13.66 -1.74 -13.55
C THR A 15 -12.36 -0.98 -13.80
N LEU A 16 -12.21 -0.33 -14.96
CA LEU A 16 -10.96 0.33 -15.35
C LEU A 16 -10.95 1.85 -15.20
N ILE A 17 -12.07 2.49 -14.83
CA ILE A 17 -12.16 3.97 -14.77
C ILE A 17 -12.03 4.54 -13.34
N ILE A 18 -12.13 3.73 -12.28
CA ILE A 18 -12.09 4.26 -10.90
C ILE A 18 -10.65 4.55 -10.41
N CYS A 19 -9.61 3.90 -10.98
CA CYS A 19 -8.24 4.11 -10.51
C CYS A 19 -7.63 5.48 -10.88
N ILE A 20 -8.19 6.21 -11.86
CA ILE A 20 -7.60 7.49 -12.31
C ILE A 20 -8.21 8.69 -11.56
N ILE A 21 -9.47 8.62 -11.13
CA ILE A 21 -10.16 9.75 -10.47
C ILE A 21 -9.59 10.00 -9.06
N ILE A 22 -9.21 8.96 -8.33
CA ILE A 22 -8.64 9.09 -6.98
C ILE A 22 -7.32 9.89 -7.02
N SER A 23 -6.54 9.81 -8.11
CA SER A 23 -5.25 10.52 -8.21
C SER A 23 -5.38 12.02 -8.49
N LEU A 24 -6.52 12.48 -9.03
CA LEU A 24 -6.72 13.88 -9.44
C LEU A 24 -7.32 14.76 -8.34
N ASP A 25 -8.06 14.20 -7.37
CA ASP A 25 -8.70 14.99 -6.31
C ASP A 25 -7.74 15.41 -5.17
N PHE A 26 -6.61 14.72 -4.99
CA PHE A 26 -5.73 15.01 -3.85
C PHE A 26 -4.95 16.33 -3.94
N GLN A 27 -4.86 16.95 -5.12
CA GLN A 27 -4.20 18.25 -5.27
C GLN A 27 -5.12 19.45 -4.97
N ASN A 28 -6.44 19.24 -4.91
CA ASN A 28 -7.44 20.29 -4.66
C ASN A 28 -8.20 20.12 -3.33
N GLU A 29 -7.83 19.12 -2.53
CA GLU A 29 -8.43 18.84 -1.23
C GLU A 29 -8.18 20.01 -0.27
N THR A 30 -9.22 20.46 0.45
CA THR A 30 -9.07 21.49 1.48
C THR A 30 -8.32 20.94 2.69
N ASP A 31 -7.69 21.81 3.48
CA ASP A 31 -6.97 21.38 4.70
C ASP A 31 -7.87 20.56 5.65
N LYS A 32 -9.18 20.86 5.69
CA LYS A 32 -10.17 20.12 6.51
C LYS A 32 -10.48 18.72 5.98
N GLU A 33 -10.56 18.56 4.66
CA GLU A 33 -10.79 17.25 4.03
C GLU A 33 -9.55 16.37 4.21
N LEU A 34 -8.36 16.96 4.03
CA LEU A 34 -7.08 16.32 4.27
C LEU A 34 -6.95 15.82 5.72
N GLU A 35 -7.23 16.68 6.70
CA GLU A 35 -7.23 16.31 8.12
C GLU A 35 -8.19 15.15 8.40
N LYS A 36 -9.42 15.22 7.88
CA LYS A 36 -10.43 14.18 8.04
C LYS A 36 -9.96 12.84 7.45
N ARG A 37 -9.33 12.87 6.28
CA ARG A 37 -8.80 11.67 5.61
C ARG A 37 -7.68 11.03 6.42
N ILE A 38 -6.71 11.81 6.88
CA ILE A 38 -5.60 11.32 7.72
C ILE A 38 -6.16 10.72 9.01
N LYS A 39 -7.06 11.44 9.69
CA LYS A 39 -7.69 10.96 10.92
C LYS A 39 -8.42 9.63 10.72
N SER A 40 -9.19 9.52 9.64
CA SER A 40 -9.91 8.28 9.30
C SER A 40 -8.97 7.10 9.03
N ALA A 41 -7.83 7.36 8.37
CA ALA A 41 -6.83 6.33 8.13
C ALA A 41 -6.13 5.88 9.43
N MET A 42 -5.85 6.82 10.33
CA MET A 42 -5.29 6.51 11.65
C MET A 42 -6.28 5.73 12.53
N GLU A 43 -7.56 6.12 12.53
CA GLU A 43 -8.63 5.39 13.23
C GLU A 43 -8.73 3.95 12.71
N MET A 44 -8.72 3.75 11.38
CA MET A 44 -8.73 2.40 10.81
C MET A 44 -7.49 1.58 11.19
N ALA A 45 -6.31 2.21 11.23
CA ALA A 45 -5.07 1.55 11.68
C ALA A 45 -5.13 1.19 13.17
N TRP A 46 -5.79 2.00 13.98
CA TRP A 46 -5.98 1.73 15.39
C TRP A 46 -6.99 0.61 15.65
N GLU A 47 -8.05 0.53 14.84
CA GLU A 47 -9.03 -0.56 14.88
C GLU A 47 -8.47 -1.88 14.32
N ASN A 48 -7.46 -1.81 13.44
CA ASN A 48 -6.87 -2.97 12.77
C ASN A 48 -5.33 -2.98 12.92
N PRO A 49 -4.78 -3.03 14.16
CA PRO A 49 -3.34 -2.95 14.39
C PRO A 49 -2.58 -4.11 13.74
N ASP A 50 -3.25 -5.25 13.53
CA ASP A 50 -2.68 -6.43 12.89
C ASP A 50 -2.30 -6.23 11.42
N ILE A 51 -2.70 -5.13 10.78
CA ILE A 51 -2.26 -4.84 9.40
C ILE A 51 -0.74 -4.72 9.32
N PHE A 52 -0.11 -4.08 10.30
CA PHE A 52 1.34 -3.88 10.33
C PHE A 52 2.05 -5.21 10.57
N ASN A 53 1.55 -6.02 11.51
CA ASN A 53 2.07 -7.36 11.76
C ASN A 53 1.94 -8.26 10.53
N GLN A 54 0.80 -8.23 9.83
CA GLN A 54 0.60 -8.99 8.59
C GLN A 54 1.56 -8.58 7.49
N ILE A 55 1.83 -7.28 7.35
CA ILE A 55 2.83 -6.78 6.40
C ILE A 55 4.20 -7.33 6.77
N ASP A 56 4.61 -7.15 8.03
CA ASP A 56 5.92 -7.53 8.51
C ASP A 56 6.16 -9.04 8.38
N ASP A 57 5.20 -9.85 8.79
CA ASP A 57 5.27 -11.31 8.74
C ASP A 57 5.28 -11.82 7.30
N HIS A 58 4.49 -11.22 6.41
CA HIS A 58 4.49 -11.60 5.00
C HIS A 58 5.84 -11.28 4.36
N LEU A 59 6.42 -10.12 4.65
CA LEU A 59 7.72 -9.73 4.15
C LEU A 59 8.85 -10.62 4.71
N LYS A 60 8.84 -10.91 6.02
CA LYS A 60 9.80 -11.84 6.65
C LYS A 60 9.68 -13.25 6.06
N SER A 61 8.46 -13.73 5.79
CA SER A 61 8.25 -15.05 5.16
C SER A 61 8.82 -15.16 3.75
N LYS A 62 9.03 -14.01 3.08
CA LYS A 62 9.68 -13.90 1.76
C LYS A 62 11.20 -13.72 1.87
N GLY A 63 11.74 -13.66 3.08
CA GLY A 63 13.17 -13.50 3.35
C GLY A 63 13.64 -12.05 3.41
N TYR A 64 12.75 -11.07 3.43
CA TYR A 64 13.15 -9.67 3.59
C TYR A 64 13.50 -9.35 5.03
N ASN A 65 14.60 -8.63 5.21
CA ASN A 65 14.95 -8.05 6.50
C ASN A 65 14.32 -6.66 6.61
N ILE A 66 13.49 -6.44 7.63
CA ILE A 66 12.86 -5.15 7.88
C ILE A 66 13.55 -4.54 9.09
N ALA A 67 14.08 -3.33 8.94
CA ALA A 67 14.84 -2.67 9.99
C ALA A 67 13.93 -2.21 11.14
N ARG A 68 12.71 -1.77 10.81
CA ARG A 68 11.67 -1.38 11.75
C ARG A 68 10.31 -1.81 11.22
N GLY A 69 9.42 -2.20 12.13
CA GLY A 69 8.08 -2.65 11.75
C GLY A 69 7.36 -1.61 10.90
N SER A 70 6.49 -2.08 10.01
CA SER A 70 5.74 -1.20 9.10
C SER A 70 4.90 -0.18 9.88
N SER A 71 4.80 1.03 9.33
CA SER A 71 4.09 2.13 9.98
C SER A 71 3.33 3.00 8.98
N LEU A 72 2.44 3.85 9.48
CA LEU A 72 1.76 4.86 8.68
C LEU A 72 2.47 6.21 8.82
N GLU A 73 2.86 6.82 7.72
CA GLU A 73 3.49 8.14 7.65
C GLU A 73 2.63 9.08 6.80
N PHE A 74 2.48 10.34 7.23
CA PHE A 74 1.91 11.39 6.39
C PHE A 74 2.91 12.53 6.21
N THR A 75 3.10 12.96 4.96
CA THR A 75 3.74 14.25 4.66
C THR A 75 2.93 15.01 3.63
N ARG A 76 2.96 16.35 3.66
CA ARG A 76 2.24 17.18 2.66
C ARG A 76 2.73 16.93 1.23
N LYS A 77 3.98 16.51 1.07
CA LYS A 77 4.61 16.27 -0.24
C LYS A 77 4.30 14.88 -0.79
N ASP A 78 4.41 13.85 0.05
CA ASP A 78 4.32 12.45 -0.38
C ASP A 78 2.94 11.83 -0.09
N GLY A 79 2.06 12.56 0.60
CA GLY A 79 0.75 12.07 1.02
C GLY A 79 0.84 11.04 2.15
N LEU A 80 -0.22 10.26 2.29
CA LEU A 80 -0.32 9.18 3.27
C LEU A 80 0.37 7.92 2.73
N ASN A 81 1.30 7.37 3.48
CA ASN A 81 2.13 6.25 3.06
C ASN A 81 2.19 5.16 4.13
N MET A 82 2.11 3.91 3.69
CA MET A 82 2.62 2.78 4.43
C MET A 82 4.14 2.75 4.25
N LEU A 83 4.86 3.06 5.32
CA LEU A 83 6.31 3.14 5.36
C LEU A 83 6.91 1.78 5.70
N ILE A 84 7.85 1.33 4.87
CA ILE A 84 8.67 0.13 5.07
C ILE A 84 10.13 0.54 5.10
N GLU A 85 10.82 0.25 6.20
CA GLU A 85 12.23 0.59 6.37
C GLU A 85 13.09 -0.67 6.24
N ILE A 86 14.01 -0.68 5.28
CA ILE A 86 14.90 -1.82 4.97
C ILE A 86 16.33 -1.43 5.31
N PRO A 87 17.14 -2.32 5.93
CA PRO A 87 18.53 -2.04 6.19
C PRO A 87 19.35 -1.97 4.90
N LYS A 88 20.32 -1.06 4.87
CA LYS A 88 21.21 -0.83 3.71
C LYS A 88 22.03 -2.05 3.26
N ASN A 89 22.23 -3.02 4.15
CA ASN A 89 23.05 -4.21 3.89
C ASN A 89 22.33 -5.28 3.04
N ASP A 90 21.14 -4.99 2.52
CA ASP A 90 20.40 -5.91 1.66
C ASP A 90 20.89 -5.78 0.20
N GLU A 91 21.78 -6.69 -0.24
CA GLU A 91 22.43 -6.66 -1.56
C GLU A 91 21.47 -6.67 -2.76
N LYS A 92 20.17 -6.96 -2.55
CA LYS A 92 19.12 -7.02 -3.59
C LYS A 92 18.17 -5.83 -3.58
N LEU A 93 18.64 -4.67 -3.11
CA LEU A 93 17.82 -3.55 -2.67
C LEU A 93 16.88 -2.92 -3.72
N ILE A 94 17.27 -2.85 -5.00
CA ILE A 94 16.44 -2.22 -6.05
C ILE A 94 15.30 -3.14 -6.50
N GLU A 95 15.61 -4.40 -6.78
CA GLU A 95 14.60 -5.41 -7.16
C GLU A 95 13.63 -5.67 -6.00
N SER A 96 14.16 -5.69 -4.76
CA SER A 96 13.36 -5.87 -3.54
C SER A 96 12.37 -4.74 -3.30
N LYS A 97 12.70 -3.48 -3.64
CA LYS A 97 11.77 -2.34 -3.45
C LYS A 97 10.47 -2.49 -4.21
N GLU A 98 10.53 -2.88 -5.48
CA GLU A 98 9.33 -3.02 -6.31
C GLU A 98 8.51 -4.25 -5.92
N GLU A 99 9.16 -5.34 -5.52
CA GLU A 99 8.47 -6.52 -5.00
C GLU A 99 7.77 -6.24 -3.67
N ILE A 100 8.46 -5.57 -2.74
CA ILE A 100 7.90 -5.15 -1.44
C ILE A 100 6.71 -4.22 -1.66
N LYS A 101 6.83 -3.21 -2.54
CA LYS A 101 5.69 -2.35 -2.91
C LYS A 101 4.50 -3.17 -3.40
N LYS A 102 4.71 -4.17 -4.26
CA LYS A 102 3.64 -5.03 -4.77
C LYS A 102 2.99 -5.85 -3.65
N ILE A 103 3.77 -6.43 -2.75
CA ILE A 103 3.27 -7.22 -1.61
C ILE A 103 2.42 -6.33 -0.70
N VAL A 104 3.00 -5.21 -0.25
CA VAL A 104 2.34 -4.30 0.69
C VAL A 104 1.11 -3.65 0.06
N SER A 105 1.18 -3.28 -1.22
CA SER A 105 0.01 -2.75 -1.93
C SER A 105 -1.15 -3.74 -1.93
N LYS A 106 -0.90 -5.04 -2.12
CA LYS A 106 -1.99 -6.04 -2.05
C LYS A 106 -2.64 -6.08 -0.67
N ILE A 107 -1.85 -5.98 0.40
CA ILE A 107 -2.36 -5.99 1.77
C ILE A 107 -3.17 -4.71 2.06
N ILE A 108 -2.66 -3.54 1.66
CA ILE A 108 -3.37 -2.25 1.77
C ILE A 108 -4.73 -2.29 1.08
N LYS A 109 -4.80 -2.88 -0.13
CA LYS A 109 -6.06 -3.04 -0.87
C LYS A 109 -7.04 -3.96 -0.15
N LEU A 110 -6.57 -5.11 0.33
CA LEU A 110 -7.41 -6.07 1.06
C LEU A 110 -7.96 -5.51 2.38
N LYS A 111 -7.32 -4.48 2.93
CA LYS A 111 -7.71 -3.83 4.19
C LYS A 111 -8.36 -2.45 3.97
N ASP A 112 -8.73 -2.13 2.73
CA ASP A 112 -9.38 -0.87 2.33
C ASP A 112 -8.59 0.40 2.63
N PHE A 113 -7.28 0.33 2.90
CA PHE A 113 -6.46 1.53 3.13
C PHE A 113 -6.25 2.36 1.85
N GLU A 114 -6.45 1.76 0.66
CA GLU A 114 -6.36 2.47 -0.62
C GLU A 114 -7.41 3.58 -0.76
N LYS A 115 -8.56 3.47 -0.06
CA LYS A 115 -9.61 4.50 -0.08
C LYS A 115 -9.17 5.84 0.49
N PHE A 116 -8.11 5.85 1.29
CA PHE A 116 -7.51 7.06 1.86
C PHE A 116 -6.38 7.62 0.99
N GLY A 117 -6.15 7.08 -0.20
CA GLY A 117 -5.01 7.44 -1.03
C GLY A 117 -3.68 6.97 -0.45
N THR A 118 -3.68 5.89 0.35
CA THR A 118 -2.48 5.35 0.96
C THR A 118 -1.59 4.70 -0.09
N SER A 119 -0.36 5.20 -0.26
CA SER A 119 0.68 4.58 -1.11
C SER A 119 1.71 3.80 -0.28
N VAL A 120 2.63 3.10 -0.94
CA VAL A 120 3.73 2.39 -0.26
C VAL A 120 5.04 3.15 -0.48
N LYS A 121 5.72 3.46 0.61
CA LYS A 121 7.04 4.09 0.61
C LYS A 121 8.06 3.14 1.22
N VAL A 122 9.05 2.75 0.42
CA VAL A 122 10.14 1.88 0.86
C VAL A 122 11.41 2.71 0.98
N VAL A 123 11.91 2.86 2.20
CA VAL A 123 13.13 3.61 2.49
C VAL A 123 14.24 2.68 2.95
N VAL A 124 15.46 3.09 2.65
CA VAL A 124 16.66 2.36 3.05
C VAL A 124 17.27 3.11 4.21
N ILE A 125 17.47 2.43 5.33
CA ILE A 125 18.06 3.04 6.52
C ILE A 125 19.39 2.37 6.86
N ASP A 126 20.30 3.15 7.41
CA ASP A 126 21.56 2.63 7.93
C ASP A 126 21.30 2.02 9.31
N SER A 127 21.52 0.71 9.42
CA SER A 127 21.24 -0.06 10.64
C SER A 127 22.12 0.36 11.82
N ASN A 128 23.21 1.10 11.58
CA ASN A 128 24.17 1.53 12.60
C ASN A 128 23.71 2.75 13.43
N ASN A 129 22.53 3.31 13.15
CA ASN A 129 21.99 4.48 13.88
C ASN A 129 20.93 4.12 14.93
N TYR A 130 20.88 2.87 15.40
CA TYR A 130 20.02 2.42 16.50
C TYR A 130 20.75 1.51 17.49
#